data_AF-A0A1Z9WKI1-F1
#
_entry.id   AF-A0A1Z9WKI1-F1
#
_cell.length_a   1.000
_cell.length_b   1.000
_cell.length_c   1.000
_cell.angle_alpha   90.00
_cell.angle_beta   90.00
_cell.angle_gamma   90.00
#
_symmetry.space_group_name_H-M   'P 1'
#
loop_
_entity.id
_entity.type
_entity.pdbx_description
1 polymer ?
#
loop_
_entity_poly.entity_id
_entity_poly.type
_entity_poly.pdbx_seq_one_letter_code
_entity_poly.pdbx_strand_id
1 'polypeptide(L)'
;MGTEVKNEKLKRIQSLIYELSARVSENTAKAGLHRSKVEENHFHILANTTANGVALRDLATKGLESHLAICLHELNDIETQEEEKKIHAKFATLKLLIEHLKARIEINRGLIRINQSLVEINKQMIAVNSSAAGFTDEIVLAAASTDLHHDRVMQEVLDEEYSISHEMIDELNEICDGLVETVAENTAHIEKLNSESDRNRLAIAGNNKRIHQLIDMVLEVSEYS
;
A
#
# COMPACT_ATOMS: atom_id res chain seq x y z
N MET A 1 9.14 -58.17 5.82
CA MET A 1 10.18 -57.34 5.18
C MET A 1 9.63 -56.32 4.18
N GLY A 2 9.14 -56.67 2.98
CA GLY A 2 8.72 -55.65 1.99
C GLY A 2 7.58 -54.71 2.44
N THR A 3 6.55 -55.23 3.10
CA THR A 3 5.40 -54.44 3.57
C THR A 3 5.72 -53.58 4.80
N GLU A 4 6.61 -54.05 5.68
CA GLU A 4 7.05 -53.27 6.86
C GLU A 4 7.84 -52.04 6.46
N VAL A 5 8.75 -52.18 5.48
CA VAL A 5 9.53 -51.05 4.92
C VAL A 5 8.62 -50.03 4.24
N LYS A 6 7.61 -50.47 3.47
CA LYS A 6 6.60 -49.56 2.89
C LYS A 6 5.84 -48.80 3.98
N ASN A 7 5.37 -49.49 5.02
CA ASN A 7 4.64 -48.86 6.13
C ASN A 7 5.50 -47.85 6.90
N GLU A 8 6.81 -48.10 7.05
CA GLU A 8 7.72 -47.15 7.69
C GLU A 8 7.95 -45.90 6.84
N LYS A 9 8.18 -46.06 5.52
CA LYS A 9 8.27 -44.92 4.58
C LYS A 9 6.98 -44.10 4.56
N LEU A 10 5.81 -44.75 4.51
CA LEU A 10 4.51 -44.07 4.53
C LEU A 10 4.27 -43.28 5.82
N LYS A 11 4.68 -43.81 6.99
CA LYS A 11 4.60 -43.06 8.26
C LYS A 11 5.45 -41.80 8.24
N ARG A 12 6.66 -41.87 7.65
CA ARG A 12 7.53 -40.71 7.50
C ARG A 12 6.91 -39.65 6.59
N ILE A 13 6.39 -40.05 5.43
CA ILE A 13 5.68 -39.16 4.50
C ILE A 13 4.47 -38.54 5.20
N GLN A 14 3.70 -39.31 5.96
CA GLN A 14 2.56 -38.81 6.72
C GLN A 14 2.97 -37.73 7.73
N SER A 15 4.06 -37.92 8.48
CA SER A 15 4.60 -36.88 9.37
C SER A 15 5.01 -35.62 8.61
N LEU A 16 5.67 -35.77 7.47
CA LEU A 16 6.09 -34.68 6.60
C LEU A 16 4.88 -33.89 6.06
N ILE A 17 3.81 -34.58 5.65
CA ILE A 17 2.56 -33.96 5.19
C ILE A 17 1.90 -33.14 6.30
N TYR A 18 1.87 -33.64 7.54
CA TYR A 18 1.31 -32.88 8.66
C TYR A 18 2.12 -31.62 8.96
N GLU A 19 3.45 -31.71 8.93
CA GLU A 19 4.32 -30.54 9.09
C GLU A 19 4.11 -29.53 7.95
N LEU A 20 4.08 -30.01 6.71
CA LEU A 20 3.84 -29.19 5.52
C LEU A 20 2.48 -28.48 5.63
N SER A 21 1.42 -29.19 6.01
CA SER A 21 0.08 -28.62 6.20
C SER A 21 0.08 -27.53 7.27
N ALA A 22 0.81 -27.72 8.37
CA ALA A 22 0.94 -26.71 9.43
C ALA A 22 1.68 -25.46 8.90
N ARG A 23 2.78 -25.64 8.17
CA ARG A 23 3.55 -24.53 7.60
C ARG A 23 2.80 -23.77 6.51
N VAL A 24 2.04 -24.45 5.65
CA VAL A 24 1.14 -23.82 4.66
C VAL A 24 0.06 -22.98 5.36
N SER A 25 -0.52 -23.50 6.44
CA SER A 25 -1.51 -22.77 7.25
C SER A 25 -0.89 -21.53 7.91
N GLU A 26 0.33 -21.66 8.44
CA GLU A 26 1.09 -20.53 8.99
C GLU A 26 1.38 -19.46 7.93
N ASN A 27 1.85 -19.85 6.74
CA ASN A 27 2.10 -18.93 5.63
C ASN A 27 0.81 -18.21 5.20
N THR A 28 -0.31 -18.93 5.13
CA THR A 28 -1.64 -18.33 4.86
C THR A 28 -1.99 -17.26 5.90
N ALA A 29 -1.82 -17.56 7.18
CA ALA A 29 -2.06 -16.60 8.26
C ALA A 29 -1.11 -15.39 8.19
N LYS A 30 0.18 -15.62 7.94
CA LYS A 30 1.20 -14.56 7.79
C LYS A 30 0.90 -13.66 6.59
N ALA A 31 0.48 -14.22 5.45
CA ALA A 31 0.09 -13.46 4.27
C ALA A 31 -1.17 -12.62 4.53
N GLY A 32 -2.17 -13.18 5.22
CA GLY A 32 -3.36 -12.43 5.64
C GLY A 32 -3.03 -11.27 6.59
N LEU A 33 -2.15 -11.49 7.56
CA LEU A 33 -1.67 -10.44 8.45
C LEU A 33 -0.90 -9.35 7.69
N HIS A 34 -0.02 -9.75 6.77
CA HIS A 34 0.70 -8.79 5.91
C HIS A 34 -0.27 -7.94 5.09
N ARG A 35 -1.29 -8.55 4.49
CA ARG A 35 -2.33 -7.83 3.76
C ARG A 35 -3.00 -6.75 4.62
N SER A 36 -3.38 -7.09 5.85
CA SER A 36 -3.94 -6.15 6.81
C SER A 36 -3.00 -4.97 7.11
N LYS A 37 -1.71 -5.23 7.34
CA LYS A 37 -0.70 -4.16 7.53
C LYS A 37 -0.59 -3.23 6.32
N VAL A 38 -0.65 -3.77 5.10
CA VAL A 38 -0.60 -2.99 3.86
C VAL A 38 -1.85 -2.11 3.71
N GLU A 39 -3.02 -2.63 4.03
CA GLU A 39 -4.28 -1.86 3.98
C GLU A 39 -4.29 -0.72 5.01
N GLU A 40 -3.81 -0.99 6.21
CA GLU A 40 -3.70 0.03 7.26
C GLU A 40 -2.68 1.11 6.86
N ASN A 41 -1.53 0.72 6.28
CA ASN A 41 -0.58 1.68 5.68
C ASN A 41 -1.28 2.57 4.63
N HIS A 42 -2.07 1.96 3.74
CA HIS A 42 -2.81 2.69 2.71
C HIS A 42 -3.80 3.69 3.31
N PHE A 43 -4.55 3.28 4.34
CA PHE A 43 -5.45 4.19 5.06
C PHE A 43 -4.72 5.40 5.63
N HIS A 44 -3.58 5.20 6.28
CA HIS A 44 -2.79 6.32 6.83
C HIS A 44 -2.19 7.22 5.75
N ILE A 45 -1.78 6.67 4.61
CA ILE A 45 -1.35 7.47 3.45
C ILE A 45 -2.49 8.35 2.96
N LEU A 46 -3.70 7.81 2.84
CA LEU A 46 -4.88 8.56 2.41
C LEU A 46 -5.22 9.67 3.42
N ALA A 47 -5.16 9.38 4.72
CA ALA A 47 -5.37 10.36 5.77
C ALA A 47 -4.35 11.50 5.70
N ASN A 48 -3.05 11.18 5.56
CA ASN A 48 -1.99 12.17 5.39
C ASN A 48 -2.18 13.02 4.14
N THR A 49 -2.52 12.38 3.01
CA THR A 49 -2.73 13.07 1.73
C THR A 49 -3.93 14.02 1.82
N THR A 50 -5.00 13.61 2.50
CA THR A 50 -6.18 14.44 2.73
C THR A 50 -5.87 15.62 3.66
N ALA A 51 -5.19 15.39 4.79
CA ALA A 51 -4.79 16.45 5.71
C ALA A 51 -3.89 17.50 5.03
N ASN A 52 -2.91 17.05 4.23
CA ASN A 52 -2.00 17.95 3.54
C ASN A 52 -2.67 18.68 2.36
N GLY A 53 -3.39 17.93 1.52
CA GLY A 53 -3.95 18.45 0.27
C GLY A 53 -5.23 19.25 0.44
N VAL A 54 -6.09 18.87 1.38
CA VAL A 54 -7.37 19.54 1.62
C VAL A 54 -7.21 20.57 2.73
N ALA A 55 -6.82 20.15 3.95
CA ALA A 55 -6.87 21.03 5.11
C ALA A 55 -5.74 22.07 5.10
N LEU A 56 -4.47 21.64 5.04
CA LEU A 56 -3.32 22.57 5.12
C LEU A 56 -3.32 23.55 3.94
N ARG A 57 -3.55 23.07 2.72
CA ARG A 57 -3.58 23.91 1.53
C ARG A 57 -4.73 24.92 1.56
N ASP A 58 -5.95 24.48 1.86
CA ASP A 58 -7.12 25.37 1.88
C ASP A 58 -6.92 26.46 2.94
N LEU A 59 -6.42 26.07 4.12
CA LEU A 59 -6.07 27.01 5.19
C LEU A 59 -4.98 28.00 4.74
N ALA A 60 -3.86 27.53 4.19
CA ALA A 60 -2.76 28.39 3.74
C ALA A 60 -3.18 29.32 2.59
N THR A 61 -4.03 28.86 1.67
CA THR A 61 -4.53 29.66 0.56
C THR A 61 -5.47 30.75 1.07
N LYS A 62 -6.40 30.40 1.96
CA LYS A 62 -7.30 31.38 2.59
C LYS A 62 -6.54 32.41 3.42
N GLY A 63 -5.53 31.98 4.19
CA GLY A 63 -4.66 32.90 4.93
C GLY A 63 -3.93 33.87 4.00
N LEU A 64 -3.37 33.37 2.90
CA LEU A 64 -2.71 34.19 1.88
C LEU A 64 -3.67 35.20 1.22
N GLU A 65 -4.90 34.79 0.91
CA GLU A 65 -5.92 35.65 0.32
C GLU A 65 -6.44 36.71 1.30
N SER A 66 -6.66 36.33 2.56
CA SER A 66 -7.08 37.25 3.63
C SER A 66 -6.01 38.32 3.87
N HIS A 67 -4.76 37.91 4.05
CA HIS A 67 -3.64 38.83 4.25
C HIS A 67 -3.44 39.76 3.06
N LEU A 68 -3.59 39.26 1.82
CA LEU A 68 -3.57 40.11 0.63
C LEU A 68 -4.67 41.18 0.69
N ALA A 69 -5.91 40.80 1.05
CA ALA A 69 -7.03 41.72 1.12
C ALA A 69 -6.78 42.84 2.14
N ILE A 70 -6.24 42.50 3.32
CA ILE A 70 -5.87 43.47 4.36
C ILE A 70 -4.84 44.47 3.82
N CYS A 71 -3.72 43.99 3.30
CA CYS A 71 -2.67 44.86 2.77
C CYS A 71 -3.15 45.74 1.60
N LEU A 72 -4.06 45.24 0.75
CA LEU A 72 -4.65 46.04 -0.32
C LEU A 72 -5.57 47.12 0.22
N HIS A 73 -6.34 46.84 1.26
CA HIS A 73 -7.18 47.82 1.93
C HIS A 73 -6.34 48.92 2.56
N GLU A 74 -5.29 48.56 3.32
CA GLU A 74 -4.35 49.51 3.94
C GLU A 74 -3.69 50.43 2.92
N LEU A 75 -3.29 49.90 1.75
CA LEU A 75 -2.69 50.70 0.68
C LEU A 75 -3.71 51.63 0.01
N ASN A 76 -4.97 51.22 -0.08
CA ASN A 76 -6.03 52.01 -0.70
C ASN A 76 -6.54 53.14 0.22
N ASP A 77 -6.41 52.97 1.53
CA ASP A 77 -6.80 53.95 2.55
C ASP A 77 -5.76 55.09 2.71
N ILE A 78 -4.63 55.03 2.00
CA ILE A 78 -3.61 56.09 1.98
C ILE A 78 -4.16 57.32 1.22
N GLU A 79 -4.84 58.21 1.95
CA GLU A 79 -5.25 59.52 1.42
C GLU A 79 -4.06 60.47 1.34
N THR A 80 -3.64 60.82 0.12
CA THR A 80 -2.55 61.78 -0.10
C THR A 80 -2.81 62.67 -1.31
N GLN A 81 -2.49 63.95 -1.17
CA GLN A 81 -2.57 64.92 -2.27
C GLN A 81 -1.28 64.95 -3.12
N GLU A 82 -0.19 64.34 -2.64
CA GLU A 82 1.07 64.24 -3.39
C GLU A 82 0.98 63.14 -4.45
N GLU A 83 1.15 63.54 -5.72
CA GLU A 83 1.02 62.63 -6.85
C GLU A 83 2.07 61.51 -6.84
N GLU A 84 3.28 61.79 -6.36
CA GLU A 84 4.36 60.80 -6.25
C GLU A 84 4.01 59.68 -5.24
N LYS A 85 3.37 60.01 -4.11
CA LYS A 85 2.90 59.02 -3.13
C LYS A 85 1.75 58.17 -3.69
N LYS A 86 0.85 58.74 -4.50
CA LYS A 86 -0.18 57.95 -5.20
C LYS A 86 0.43 56.95 -6.19
N ILE A 87 1.46 57.36 -6.93
CA ILE A 87 2.19 56.48 -7.85
C ILE A 87 2.89 55.37 -7.05
N HIS A 88 3.52 55.70 -5.93
CA HIS A 88 4.17 54.71 -5.06
C HIS A 88 3.17 53.70 -4.48
N ALA A 89 2.00 54.15 -4.00
CA ALA A 89 0.95 53.27 -3.51
C ALA A 89 0.46 52.29 -4.60
N LYS A 90 0.20 52.79 -5.82
CA LYS A 90 -0.16 51.94 -6.97
C LYS A 90 0.95 50.93 -7.31
N PHE A 91 2.21 51.36 -7.30
CA PHE A 91 3.35 50.47 -7.52
C PHE A 91 3.45 49.38 -6.44
N ALA A 92 3.26 49.75 -5.17
CA ALA A 92 3.25 48.79 -4.05
C ALA A 92 2.10 47.78 -4.18
N THR A 93 0.89 48.23 -4.53
CA THR A 93 -0.26 47.35 -4.82
C THR A 93 0.06 46.33 -5.91
N LEU A 94 0.61 46.78 -7.04
CA LEU A 94 1.00 45.88 -8.14
C LEU A 94 2.09 44.89 -7.71
N LYS A 95 3.07 45.34 -6.93
CA LYS A 95 4.13 44.48 -6.40
C LYS A 95 3.55 43.38 -5.49
N LEU A 96 2.64 43.74 -4.59
CA LEU A 96 1.98 42.81 -3.68
C LEU A 96 1.16 41.75 -4.45
N LEU A 97 0.40 42.19 -5.46
CA LEU A 97 -0.35 41.30 -6.35
C LEU A 97 0.57 40.32 -7.09
N ILE A 98 1.71 40.79 -7.60
CA ILE A 98 2.71 39.93 -8.26
C ILE A 98 3.24 38.87 -7.30
N GLU A 99 3.60 39.23 -6.06
CA GLU A 99 4.11 38.27 -5.07
C GLU A 99 3.04 37.24 -4.69
N HIS A 100 1.79 37.65 -4.53
CA HIS A 100 0.68 36.72 -4.29
C HIS A 100 0.47 35.76 -5.47
N LEU A 101 0.52 36.26 -6.72
CA LEU A 101 0.41 35.42 -7.91
C LEU A 101 1.57 34.41 -8.00
N LYS A 102 2.80 34.82 -7.66
CA LYS A 102 3.95 33.89 -7.58
C LYS A 102 3.69 32.77 -6.58
N ALA A 103 3.22 33.10 -5.37
CA ALA A 103 2.89 32.11 -4.36
C ALA A 103 1.83 31.10 -4.85
N ARG A 104 0.76 31.59 -5.49
CA ARG A 104 -0.29 30.73 -6.07
C ARG A 104 0.22 29.84 -7.21
N ILE A 105 1.12 30.34 -8.06
CA ILE A 105 1.75 29.54 -9.11
C ILE A 105 2.53 28.37 -8.50
N GLU A 106 3.30 28.61 -7.43
CA GLU A 106 4.06 27.56 -6.76
C GLU A 106 3.15 26.52 -6.07
N ILE A 107 2.07 26.95 -5.42
CA ILE A 107 1.05 26.05 -4.87
C ILE A 107 0.46 25.17 -5.98
N ASN A 108 0.08 25.77 -7.12
CA ASN A 108 -0.48 25.03 -8.26
C ASN A 108 0.52 24.05 -8.87
N ARG A 109 1.81 24.41 -8.98
CA ARG A 109 2.87 23.50 -9.41
C ARG A 109 3.02 22.30 -8.46
N GLY A 110 2.90 22.53 -7.15
CA GLY A 110 2.82 21.46 -6.16
C GLY A 110 1.66 20.51 -6.42
N LEU A 111 0.45 21.04 -6.67
CA LEU A 111 -0.74 20.24 -6.96
C LEU A 111 -0.62 19.41 -8.23
N ILE A 112 -0.09 20.00 -9.31
CA ILE A 112 0.08 19.28 -10.57
C ILE A 112 1.00 18.07 -10.36
N ARG A 113 2.10 18.23 -9.61
CA ARG A 113 3.01 17.12 -9.28
C ARG A 113 2.33 16.02 -8.47
N ILE A 114 1.53 16.38 -7.46
CA ILE A 114 0.79 15.40 -6.67
C ILE A 114 -0.24 14.67 -7.53
N ASN A 115 -0.99 15.39 -8.37
CA ASN A 115 -1.98 14.79 -9.27
C ASN A 115 -1.35 13.82 -10.27
N GLN A 116 -0.15 14.15 -10.80
CA GLN A 116 0.60 13.24 -11.65
C GLN A 116 0.94 11.93 -10.91
N SER A 117 1.43 12.02 -9.66
CA SER A 117 1.68 10.83 -8.84
C SER A 117 0.42 10.02 -8.55
N LEU A 118 -0.72 10.67 -8.29
CA LEU A 118 -2.00 9.99 -8.08
C LEU A 118 -2.48 9.23 -9.33
N VAL A 119 -2.24 9.78 -10.52
CA VAL A 119 -2.53 9.07 -11.78
C VAL A 119 -1.66 7.81 -11.91
N GLU A 120 -0.38 7.88 -11.56
CA GLU A 120 0.49 6.70 -11.57
C GLU A 120 0.07 5.65 -10.52
N ILE A 121 -0.33 6.09 -9.32
CA ILE A 121 -0.89 5.19 -8.29
C ILE A 121 -2.14 4.49 -8.82
N ASN A 122 -3.05 5.21 -9.50
CA ASN A 122 -4.24 4.60 -10.09
C ASN A 122 -3.90 3.50 -11.09
N LYS A 123 -2.86 3.70 -11.92
CA LYS A 123 -2.38 2.65 -12.84
C LYS A 123 -1.87 1.42 -12.08
N GLN A 124 -1.12 1.63 -11.01
CA GLN A 124 -0.64 0.53 -10.16
C GLN A 124 -1.80 -0.21 -9.49
N MET A 125 -2.82 0.51 -9.00
CA MET A 125 -4.02 -0.10 -8.41
C MET A 125 -4.82 -0.92 -9.43
N ILE A 126 -4.91 -0.46 -10.68
CA ILE A 126 -5.54 -1.22 -11.76
C ILE A 126 -4.77 -2.53 -12.00
N ALA A 127 -3.43 -2.49 -12.04
CA ALA A 127 -2.61 -3.69 -12.21
C ALA A 127 -2.78 -4.68 -11.05
N VAL A 128 -2.88 -4.19 -9.81
CA VAL A 128 -3.19 -5.02 -8.63
C VAL A 128 -4.57 -5.65 -8.77
N ASN A 129 -5.57 -4.90 -9.21
CA ASN A 129 -6.93 -5.42 -9.42
C ASN A 129 -6.97 -6.52 -10.48
N SER A 130 -6.27 -6.34 -11.60
CA SER A 130 -6.14 -7.38 -12.63
C SER A 130 -5.43 -8.63 -12.09
N SER A 131 -4.39 -8.45 -11.27
CA SER A 131 -3.66 -9.58 -10.66
C SER A 131 -4.54 -10.33 -9.65
N ALA A 132 -5.36 -9.62 -8.88
CA ALA A 132 -6.30 -10.23 -7.95
C ALA A 132 -7.39 -11.04 -8.66
N ALA A 133 -7.86 -10.58 -9.82
CA ALA A 133 -8.78 -11.34 -10.67
C ALA A 133 -8.11 -12.63 -11.17
N GLY A 134 -6.88 -12.55 -11.70
CA GLY A 134 -6.12 -13.73 -12.14
C GLY A 134 -5.88 -14.75 -11.02
N PHE A 135 -5.56 -14.29 -9.80
CA PHE A 135 -5.44 -15.15 -8.63
C PHE A 135 -6.76 -15.86 -8.29
N THR A 136 -7.91 -15.21 -8.52
CA THR A 136 -9.22 -15.85 -8.31
C THR A 136 -9.43 -17.01 -9.29
N ASP A 137 -9.02 -16.85 -10.55
CA ASP A 137 -9.05 -17.94 -11.54
C ASP A 137 -8.15 -19.11 -11.11
N GLU A 138 -6.95 -18.82 -10.59
CA GLU A 138 -6.05 -19.84 -10.05
C GLU A 138 -6.67 -20.63 -8.89
N ILE A 139 -7.36 -19.96 -7.96
CA ILE A 139 -8.09 -20.63 -6.87
C ILE A 139 -9.13 -21.61 -7.42
N VAL A 140 -9.92 -21.17 -8.42
CA VAL A 140 -10.97 -22.01 -9.02
C VAL A 140 -10.36 -23.22 -9.71
N LEU A 141 -9.27 -23.02 -10.47
CA LEU A 141 -8.55 -24.11 -11.13
C LEU A 141 -7.93 -25.09 -10.12
N ALA A 142 -7.35 -24.59 -9.02
CA ALA A 142 -6.79 -25.43 -7.97
C ALA A 142 -7.87 -26.27 -7.26
N ALA A 143 -9.04 -25.68 -6.99
CA ALA A 143 -10.18 -26.40 -6.43
C ALA A 143 -10.67 -27.51 -7.37
N ALA A 144 -10.92 -27.18 -8.63
CA ALA A 144 -11.37 -28.17 -9.64
C ALA A 144 -10.33 -29.29 -9.85
N SER A 145 -9.03 -28.96 -9.84
CA SER A 145 -7.96 -29.95 -9.93
C SER A 145 -7.94 -30.89 -8.72
N THR A 146 -8.21 -30.37 -7.53
CA THR A 146 -8.28 -31.17 -6.29
C THR A 146 -9.47 -32.12 -6.32
N ASP A 147 -10.64 -31.66 -6.78
CA ASP A 147 -11.83 -32.50 -6.95
C ASP A 147 -11.58 -33.64 -7.96
N LEU A 148 -10.96 -33.34 -9.10
CA LEU A 148 -10.61 -34.36 -10.10
C LEU A 148 -9.59 -35.38 -9.55
N HIS A 149 -8.59 -34.92 -8.79
CA HIS A 149 -7.64 -35.82 -8.14
C HIS A 149 -8.33 -36.69 -7.09
N HIS A 150 -9.28 -36.14 -6.33
CA HIS A 150 -10.06 -36.90 -5.36
C HIS A 150 -10.84 -38.04 -6.04
N ASP A 151 -11.58 -37.74 -7.12
CA ASP A 151 -12.34 -38.74 -7.86
C ASP A 151 -11.43 -39.86 -8.39
N ARG A 152 -10.25 -39.51 -8.91
CA ARG A 152 -9.26 -40.48 -9.39
C ARG A 152 -8.71 -41.36 -8.26
N VAL A 153 -8.32 -40.77 -7.13
CA VAL A 153 -7.83 -41.52 -5.96
C VAL A 153 -8.92 -42.46 -5.45
N MET A 154 -10.18 -42.01 -5.41
CA MET A 154 -11.30 -42.87 -4.99
C MET A 154 -11.51 -44.05 -5.95
N GLN A 155 -11.36 -43.86 -7.27
CA GLN A 155 -11.40 -44.97 -8.23
C GLN A 155 -10.25 -45.96 -8.00
N GLU A 156 -9.02 -45.47 -7.81
CA GLU A 156 -7.84 -46.31 -7.55
C GLU A 156 -7.98 -47.10 -6.24
N VAL A 157 -8.57 -46.51 -5.20
CA VAL A 157 -8.82 -47.21 -3.91
C VAL A 157 -9.90 -48.28 -4.01
N LEU A 158 -10.87 -48.11 -4.92
CA LEU A 158 -11.97 -49.07 -5.14
C LEU A 158 -11.60 -50.21 -6.09
N ASP A 159 -10.46 -50.13 -6.77
CA ASP A 159 -9.95 -51.18 -7.66
C ASP A 159 -9.34 -52.34 -6.84
N GLU A 160 -9.92 -53.54 -6.98
CA GLU A 160 -9.54 -54.74 -6.23
C GLU A 160 -8.12 -55.24 -6.58
N GLU A 161 -7.57 -54.85 -7.73
CA GLU A 161 -6.22 -55.23 -8.18
C GLU A 161 -5.13 -54.18 -7.86
N TYR A 162 -5.50 -53.06 -7.23
CA TYR A 162 -4.57 -51.96 -6.98
C TYR A 162 -3.47 -52.30 -5.96
N SER A 163 -2.21 -52.01 -6.31
CA SER A 163 -1.04 -52.26 -5.47
C SER A 163 -0.06 -51.08 -5.52
N ILE A 164 0.27 -50.53 -4.36
CA ILE A 164 1.25 -49.45 -4.21
C ILE A 164 2.68 -49.98 -4.41
N SER A 165 3.45 -49.45 -5.37
CA SER A 165 4.85 -49.81 -5.59
C SER A 165 5.80 -49.03 -4.67
N HIS A 166 7.09 -49.43 -4.58
CA HIS A 166 8.08 -48.63 -3.84
C HIS A 166 8.42 -47.32 -4.58
N GLU A 167 8.44 -47.35 -5.92
CA GLU A 167 8.67 -46.16 -6.76
C GLU A 167 7.59 -45.10 -6.51
N MET A 168 6.31 -45.50 -6.43
CA MET A 168 5.21 -44.56 -6.12
C MET A 168 5.36 -43.90 -4.74
N ILE A 169 5.91 -44.61 -3.75
CA ILE A 169 6.17 -44.07 -2.42
C ILE A 169 7.35 -43.08 -2.47
N ASP A 170 8.38 -43.40 -3.24
CA ASP A 170 9.57 -42.55 -3.39
C ASP A 170 9.22 -41.27 -4.18
N GLU A 171 8.41 -41.37 -5.24
CA GLU A 171 7.85 -40.21 -5.97
C GLU A 171 7.02 -39.30 -5.06
N LEU A 172 6.14 -39.87 -4.23
CA LEU A 172 5.34 -39.09 -3.28
C LEU A 172 6.23 -38.36 -2.26
N ASN A 173 7.32 -39.00 -1.82
CA ASN A 173 8.29 -38.38 -0.92
C ASN A 173 9.03 -37.22 -1.60
N GLU A 174 9.49 -37.39 -2.85
CA GLU A 174 10.13 -36.32 -3.63
C GLU A 174 9.19 -35.12 -3.84
N ILE A 175 7.91 -35.36 -4.13
CA ILE A 175 6.90 -34.30 -4.22
C ILE A 175 6.81 -33.54 -2.89
N CYS A 176 6.74 -34.24 -1.77
CA CYS A 176 6.66 -33.59 -0.46
C CYS A 176 7.91 -32.77 -0.15
N ASP A 177 9.11 -33.26 -0.47
CA ASP A 177 10.37 -32.54 -0.26
C ASP A 177 10.41 -31.25 -1.11
N GLY A 178 9.99 -31.29 -2.37
CA GLY A 178 9.89 -30.10 -3.21
C GLY A 178 8.86 -29.07 -2.71
N LEU A 179 7.75 -29.52 -2.13
CA LEU A 179 6.76 -28.63 -1.51
C LEU A 179 7.30 -27.99 -0.24
N VAL A 180 8.14 -28.68 0.54
CA VAL A 180 8.80 -28.12 1.74
C VAL A 180 9.71 -26.96 1.37
N GLU A 181 10.48 -27.08 0.29
CA GLU A 181 11.32 -26.00 -0.24
C GLU A 181 10.47 -24.79 -0.66
N THR A 182 9.44 -25.04 -1.46
CA THR A 182 8.50 -23.98 -1.93
C THR A 182 7.84 -23.24 -0.77
N VAL A 183 7.42 -23.97 0.28
CA VAL A 183 6.83 -23.37 1.48
C VAL A 183 7.85 -22.52 2.24
N ALA A 184 9.12 -22.93 2.29
CA ALA A 184 10.19 -22.14 2.90
C ALA A 184 10.46 -20.84 2.13
N GLU A 185 10.50 -20.90 0.80
CA GLU A 185 10.64 -19.73 -0.06
C GLU A 185 9.48 -18.74 0.17
N ASN A 186 8.25 -19.24 0.20
CA ASN A 186 7.07 -18.43 0.49
C ASN A 186 7.15 -17.76 1.87
N THR A 187 7.61 -18.48 2.90
CA THR A 187 7.82 -17.91 4.24
C THR A 187 8.82 -16.74 4.17
N ALA A 188 9.97 -16.93 3.53
CA ALA A 188 11.00 -15.90 3.40
C ALA A 188 10.50 -14.67 2.63
N HIS A 189 9.72 -14.87 1.56
CA HIS A 189 9.09 -13.78 0.81
C HIS A 189 8.11 -12.97 1.67
N ILE A 190 7.23 -13.64 2.42
CA ILE A 190 6.26 -12.97 3.30
C ILE A 190 6.98 -12.18 4.40
N GLU A 191 8.05 -12.72 4.99
CA GLU A 191 8.83 -12.03 6.02
C GLU A 191 9.53 -10.79 5.48
N LYS A 192 10.10 -10.87 4.26
CA LYS A 192 10.66 -9.71 3.58
C LYS A 192 9.60 -8.62 3.37
N LEU A 193 8.45 -8.99 2.82
CA LEU A 193 7.33 -8.07 2.59
C LEU A 193 6.81 -7.43 3.89
N ASN A 194 6.76 -8.18 4.99
CA ASN A 194 6.44 -7.66 6.32
C ASN A 194 7.45 -6.59 6.77
N SER A 195 8.75 -6.84 6.61
CA SER A 195 9.78 -5.87 6.97
C SER A 195 9.66 -4.57 6.18
N GLU A 196 9.28 -4.65 4.90
CA GLU A 196 9.05 -3.49 4.04
C GLU A 196 7.79 -2.71 4.47
N SER A 197 6.71 -3.39 4.80
CA SER A 197 5.50 -2.77 5.34
C SER A 197 5.74 -2.01 6.65
N ASP A 198 6.58 -2.55 7.53
CA ASP A 198 6.93 -1.89 8.80
C ASP A 198 7.79 -0.64 8.57
N ARG A 199 8.74 -0.68 7.63
CA ARG A 199 9.50 0.51 7.21
C ARG A 199 8.59 1.58 6.62
N ASN A 200 7.62 1.18 5.78
CA ASN A 200 6.64 2.09 5.22
C ASN A 200 5.81 2.76 6.32
N ARG A 201 5.38 2.01 7.34
CA ARG A 201 4.64 2.58 8.48
C ARG A 201 5.42 3.68 9.19
N LEU A 202 6.71 3.48 9.44
CA LEU A 202 7.56 4.49 10.07
C LEU A 202 7.66 5.77 9.22
N ALA A 203 7.86 5.63 7.90
CA ALA A 203 7.90 6.77 7.00
C ALA A 203 6.56 7.53 6.96
N ILE A 204 5.43 6.81 6.93
CA ILE A 204 4.08 7.39 6.96
C ILE A 204 3.84 8.18 8.26
N ALA A 205 4.25 7.64 9.40
CA ALA A 205 4.14 8.31 10.69
C ALA A 205 5.02 9.59 10.75
N GLY A 206 6.24 9.52 10.20
CA GLY A 206 7.11 10.69 10.08
C GLY A 206 6.48 11.81 9.25
N ASN A 207 5.84 11.46 8.13
CA ASN A 207 5.11 12.42 7.30
C ASN A 207 3.90 13.01 8.03
N ASN A 208 3.14 12.20 8.76
CA ASN A 208 2.01 12.66 9.55
C ASN A 208 2.44 13.73 10.56
N LYS A 209 3.51 13.49 11.31
CA LYS A 209 4.05 14.44 12.28
C LYS A 209 4.43 15.78 11.63
N ARG A 210 5.07 15.73 10.46
CA ARG A 210 5.45 16.93 9.71
C ARG A 210 4.22 17.71 9.23
N ILE A 211 3.15 17.03 8.80
CA ILE A 211 1.90 17.68 8.38
C ILE A 211 1.28 18.44 9.55
N HIS A 212 1.19 17.82 10.74
CA HIS A 212 0.67 18.51 11.92
C HIS A 212 1.48 19.74 12.28
N GLN A 213 2.81 19.66 12.27
CA GLN A 213 3.69 20.81 12.50
C GLN A 213 3.44 21.95 11.50
N LEU A 214 3.20 21.62 10.23
CA LEU A 214 2.87 22.62 9.20
C LEU A 214 1.50 23.26 9.42
N ILE A 215 0.51 22.47 9.84
CA ILE A 215 -0.83 22.98 10.19
C ILE A 215 -0.73 23.96 11.35
N ASP A 216 0.00 23.59 12.41
CA ASP A 216 0.18 24.45 13.58
C ASP A 216 0.84 25.78 13.19
N MET A 217 1.90 25.75 12.38
CA MET A 217 2.55 26.98 11.89
C MET A 217 1.62 27.86 11.04
N VAL A 218 0.80 27.27 10.17
CA VAL A 218 -0.14 28.06 9.35
C VAL A 218 -1.22 28.69 10.25
N LEU A 219 -1.72 27.96 11.25
CA LEU A 219 -2.68 28.50 12.20
C LEU A 219 -2.09 29.65 13.01
N GLU A 220 -0.87 29.51 13.53
CA GLU A 220 -0.17 30.61 14.23
C GLU A 220 -0.08 31.86 13.35
N VAL A 221 0.34 31.73 12.10
CA VAL A 221 0.45 32.89 11.18
C VAL A 221 -0.93 33.50 10.85
N SER A 222 -1.98 32.68 10.80
CA SER A 222 -3.33 33.13 10.47
C SER A 222 -4.04 33.82 11.64
N GLU A 223 -3.67 33.52 12.89
CA GLU A 223 -4.23 34.17 14.09
C GLU A 223 -3.62 35.57 14.36
N TYR A 224 -2.48 35.88 13.75
CA TYR A 224 -1.80 37.18 13.86
C TYR A 224 -2.05 38.14 12.66
N SER A 225 -2.94 37.77 11.74
CA SER A 225 -3.36 38.58 10.58
C SER A 225 -4.85 38.91 10.64
#